data_AF-A0A061M6Z5-F1
#
_entry.id   AF-A0A061M6Z5-F1
#
_cell.length_a   1.000
_cell.length_b   1.000
_cell.length_c   1.000
_cell.angle_alpha   90.00
_cell.angle_beta   90.00
_cell.angle_gamma   90.00
#
_symmetry.space_group_name_H-M   'P 1'
#
loop_
_entity.id
_entity.type
_entity.pdbx_description
1 polymer ?
#
loop_
_entity_poly.entity_id
_entity_poly.type
_entity_poly.pdbx_seq_one_letter_code
_entity_poly.pdbx_strand_id
1 'polypeptide(L)' 'MKLVRFGNPGAEKPAIIDDQGCLRDLSNVVADLTPTNLSRSALQKVAAIAPSTLPLVAGEPRLGVPIAGASKFIAA' A
#
# COMPACT_ATOMS: atom_id res chain seq x y z
N MET A 1 -2.20 9.49 -5.62
CA MET A 1 -1.74 8.19 -5.08
C MET A 1 -1.95 8.13 -3.57
N LYS A 2 -2.67 7.12 -3.09
CA LYS A 2 -2.84 6.82 -1.66
C LYS A 2 -2.44 5.37 -1.41
N LEU A 3 -1.38 5.14 -0.65
CA LEU A 3 -0.90 3.80 -0.31
C LEU A 3 -1.60 3.29 0.94
N VAL A 4 -1.98 2.02 0.93
CA VAL A 4 -2.67 1.34 2.03
C VAL A 4 -2.18 -0.09 2.18
N ARG A 5 -2.48 -0.70 3.33
CA ARG A 5 -2.36 -2.14 3.54
C ARG A 5 -3.74 -2.71 3.80
N PHE A 6 -4.09 -3.83 3.18
CA PHE A 6 -5.43 -4.43 3.27
C PHE A 6 -5.36 -5.92 3.61
N GLY A 7 -6.38 -6.43 4.29
CA GLY A 7 -6.49 -7.85 4.64
C GLY A 7 -6.70 -8.10 6.13
N ASN A 8 -6.61 -9.38 6.50
CA ASN A 8 -6.74 -9.82 7.89
C ASN A 8 -5.56 -9.33 8.73
N PRO A 9 -5.77 -9.05 10.03
CA PRO A 9 -4.69 -8.66 10.94
C PRO A 9 -3.50 -9.61 10.86
N GLY A 10 -2.30 -9.09 10.58
CA GLY A 10 -1.06 -9.86 10.48
C GLY A 10 -0.80 -10.52 9.13
N ALA A 11 -1.77 -10.46 8.20
CA ALA A 11 -1.65 -10.97 6.84
C ALA A 11 -1.99 -9.89 5.79
N GLU A 12 -1.75 -8.62 6.15
CA GLU A 12 -2.05 -7.51 5.25
C GLU A 12 -1.10 -7.47 4.04
N LYS A 13 -1.65 -7.08 2.89
CA LYS A 13 -0.93 -6.86 1.64
C LYS A 13 -0.88 -5.38 1.28
N PRO A 14 0.18 -4.91 0.58
CA PRO A 14 0.26 -3.54 0.11
C PRO A 14 -0.71 -3.31 -1.06
N ALA A 15 -1.33 -2.13 -1.10
CA ALA A 15 -2.22 -1.70 -2.16
C ALA A 15 -2.16 -0.18 -2.38
N ILE A 16 -2.76 0.25 -3.49
CA ILE A 16 -2.98 1.65 -3.83
C ILE A 16 -4.47 1.89 -4.05
N ILE A 17 -4.97 3.03 -3.58
CA ILE A 17 -6.28 3.53 -3.95
C ILE A 17 -6.08 4.45 -5.16
N ASP A 18 -6.74 4.12 -6.27
CA ASP A 18 -6.69 4.90 -7.51
C ASP A 18 -7.61 6.13 -7.44
N ASP A 19 -7.58 6.94 -8.50
CA ASP A 19 -8.33 8.21 -8.55
C ASP A 19 -9.86 8.00 -8.62
N GLN A 20 -10.31 6.77 -8.88
CA GLN A 20 -11.73 6.38 -8.84
C GLN A 20 -12.13 5.82 -7.47
N GLY A 21 -11.22 5.80 -6.50
CA GLY A 21 -11.45 5.23 -5.17
C GLY A 21 -11.37 3.71 -5.13
N CYS A 22 -10.95 3.05 -6.22
CA CYS A 22 -10.85 1.60 -6.29
C CYS A 22 -9.54 1.11 -5.65
N LEU A 23 -9.63 0.00 -4.91
CA LEU A 23 -8.48 -0.64 -4.28
C LEU A 23 -7.74 -1.55 -5.28
N ARG A 24 -6.44 -1.33 -5.45
CA ARG A 24 -5.59 -2.03 -6.42
C ARG A 24 -4.43 -2.72 -5.71
N ASP A 25 -4.21 -4.00 -6.00
CA ASP A 25 -3.16 -4.79 -5.36
C ASP A 25 -1.76 -4.35 -5.85
N LEU A 26 -0.87 -4.03 -4.91
CA LEU A 26 0.51 -3.62 -5.17
C LEU A 26 1.52 -4.72 -4.83
N SER A 27 1.09 -5.89 -4.36
CA SER A 27 1.99 -6.96 -3.87
C SER A 27 2.95 -7.50 -4.92
N ASN A 28 2.61 -7.35 -6.21
CA ASN A 28 3.47 -7.77 -7.33
C ASN A 28 4.61 -6.77 -7.63
N VAL A 29 4.54 -5.56 -7.06
CA VAL A 29 5.53 -4.49 -7.27
C VAL A 29 6.40 -4.34 -6.04
N VAL A 30 5.77 -4.34 -4.86
CA VAL A 30 6.43 -4.17 -3.57
C VAL A 30 5.90 -5.26 -2.64
N ALA A 31 6.80 -5.96 -1.94
CA ALA A 31 6.42 -7.04 -1.05
C ALA A 31 5.56 -6.57 0.14
N ASP A 32 5.90 -5.44 0.75
CA ASP A 32 5.12 -4.78 1.82
C ASP A 32 5.55 -3.31 1.99
N LEU A 33 4.72 -2.49 2.64
CA LEU A 33 5.04 -1.10 2.98
C LEU A 33 5.85 -1.02 4.28
N THR A 34 7.15 -1.29 4.18
CA THR A 34 8.13 -1.17 5.27
C THR A 34 8.94 0.13 5.14
N PRO A 35 9.66 0.58 6.19
CA PRO A 35 10.54 1.74 6.10
C PRO A 35 11.53 1.67 4.93
N THR A 36 12.08 0.49 4.63
CA THR A 36 13.01 0.27 3.51
C THR A 36 12.34 0.52 2.15
N ASN A 37 11.08 0.10 2.02
CA ASN A 37 10.31 0.21 0.77
C ASN A 37 9.60 1.56 0.62
N LEU A 38 9.70 2.45 1.62
CA LEU A 38 9.18 3.81 1.60
C LEU A 38 10.27 4.88 1.41
N SER A 39 11.47 4.48 0.98
CA SER A 39 12.50 5.43 0.56
C SER A 39 12.04 6.26 -0.64
N ARG A 40 12.61 7.45 -0.82
CA ARG A 40 12.25 8.35 -1.95
C ARG A 40 12.36 7.67 -3.32
N SER A 41 13.42 6.87 -3.52
CA SER A 41 13.63 6.12 -4.77
C SER A 41 12.56 5.03 -4.97
N ALA A 42 12.21 4.29 -3.91
CA ALA A 42 11.15 3.28 -3.97
C ALA A 42 9.78 3.92 -4.27
N LEU A 43 9.45 5.02 -3.61
CA LEU A 43 8.21 5.76 -3.84
C LEU A 43 8.12 6.32 -5.27
N GLN A 44 9.23 6.78 -5.86
CA GLN A 44 9.27 7.22 -7.26
C GLN A 44 8.95 6.07 -8.22
N LYS A 45 9.48 4.87 -7.96
CA LYS A 45 9.17 3.67 -8.77
C LYS A 45 7.68 3.31 -8.69
N VAL A 46 7.09 3.35 -7.49
CA VAL A 46 5.66 3.09 -7.30
C VAL A 46 4.80 4.17 -7.97
N ALA A 47 5.19 5.45 -7.85
CA ALA A 47 4.46 6.56 -8.45
C ALA A 47 4.49 6.57 -9.99
N ALA A 48 5.47 5.90 -10.61
CA ALA A 48 5.57 5.75 -12.06
C ALA A 48 4.59 4.69 -12.62
N ILE A 49 3.93 3.91 -11.76
CA ILE A 49 3.02 2.84 -12.18
C ILE A 49 1.64 3.42 -12.39
N ALA A 50 1.05 3.14 -13.56
CA ALA A 50 -0.35 3.45 -13.83
C ALA A 50 -1.25 2.54 -12.98
N PRO A 51 -2.03 3.06 -12.01
CA PRO A 51 -2.81 2.20 -11.09
C PRO A 51 -3.85 1.33 -11.80
N SER A 52 -4.30 1.73 -12.99
CA SER A 52 -5.25 0.97 -13.82
C SER A 52 -4.69 -0.36 -14.33
N THR A 53 -3.36 -0.53 -14.38
CA THR A 53 -2.72 -1.79 -14.80
C THR A 53 -2.62 -2.81 -13.67
N LEU A 54 -2.85 -2.39 -12.43
CA LEU A 54 -2.80 -3.25 -11.27
C LEU A 54 -4.11 -4.04 -11.11
N PRO A 55 -4.03 -5.27 -10.56
CA PRO A 55 -5.23 -6.06 -10.27
C PRO A 55 -6.19 -5.32 -9.35
N LEU A 56 -7.47 -5.29 -9.73
CA LEU A 56 -8.53 -4.77 -8.87
C LEU A 56 -8.78 -5.73 -7.72
N VAL A 57 -8.80 -5.22 -6.50
CA VAL A 57 -9.21 -5.98 -5.32
C VAL A 57 -10.72 -5.95 -5.24
N ALA A 58 -11.35 -7.13 -5.31
CA ALA A 58 -12.80 -7.24 -5.22
C ALA A 58 -13.30 -7.05 -3.78
N GLY A 59 -14.49 -6.46 -3.65
CA GLY A 59 -15.13 -6.20 -2.37
C GLY A 59 -14.50 -5.06 -1.58
N GLU A 60 -14.78 -5.04 -0.28
CA GLU A 60 -14.34 -3.99 0.64
C GLU A 60 -13.54 -4.61 1.79
N PRO A 61 -12.30 -5.07 1.53
CA PRO A 61 -11.48 -5.66 2.58
C PRO A 61 -11.12 -4.61 3.62
N ARG A 62 -10.95 -5.06 4.87
CA ARG A 62 -10.44 -4.23 5.96
C ARG A 62 -9.12 -3.58 5.57
N LEU A 63 -9.00 -2.28 5.83
CA LEU A 63 -7.72 -1.58 5.82
C LEU A 63 -7.01 -1.74 7.17
N GLY A 64 -5.75 -2.17 7.11
CA GLY A 64 -4.89 -2.37 8.28
C GLY A 64 -3.99 -1.17 8.56
N VAL A 65 -3.00 -1.40 9.43
CA VAL A 65 -1.95 -0.40 9.70
C VAL A 65 -1.19 -0.12 8.41
N PRO A 66 -1.08 1.15 7.96
CA PRO A 66 -0.57 1.48 6.62
C PRO A 66 0.92 1.19 6.44
N ILE A 67 1.69 1.05 7.54
CA ILE A 67 3.13 0.78 7.51
C ILE A 67 3.43 -0.41 8.43
N ALA A 68 4.18 -1.37 7.92
CA ALA A 68 4.70 -2.48 8.70
C ALA A 68 5.97 -2.08 9.45
N GLY A 69 6.11 -2.51 10.70
CA GLY A 69 7.36 -2.34 11.47
C GLY A 69 7.64 -0.90 11.93
N ALA A 70 6.62 -0.05 12.04
CA ALA A 70 6.77 1.26 12.66
C ALA A 70 7.19 1.12 14.13
N SER A 71 8.33 1.70 14.51
CA SER A 71 8.92 1.54 15.85
C SER A 71 8.57 2.68 16.82
N LYS A 72 8.16 3.84 16.29
CA LYS A 72 7.84 5.03 17.07
C LYS A 72 6.63 5.73 16.47
N PHE A 73 5.78 6.25 17.33
CA PHE A 73 4.71 7.18 16.99
C PHE A 73 4.88 8.40 17.90
N ILE A 74 5.05 9.58 17.30
CA ILE A 74 5.26 10.84 18.01
C ILE A 74 4.06 11.72 17.67
N ALA A 75 3.32 12.15 18.68
CA ALA A 75 2.16 13.03 18.53
C ALA A 75 2.38 14.31 19.36
N ALA A 76 1.85 15.42 18.85
CA ALA A 76 1.88 16.73 19.47
C ALA A 76 0.50 17.08 20.04
#